data_AF-A0A2H3IZR1-F1
#
_entry.id   AF-A0A2H3IZR1-F1
#
_cell.length_a   1.000
_cell.length_b   1.000
_cell.length_c   1.000
_cell.angle_alpha   90.00
_cell.angle_beta   90.00
_cell.angle_gamma   90.00
#
_symmetry.space_group_name_H-M   'P 1'
#
loop_
_entity.id
_entity.type
_entity.pdbx_description
1 polymer ?
#
loop_
_entity_poly.entity_id
_entity_poly.type
_entity_poly.pdbx_seq_one_letter_code
_entity_poly.pdbx_strand_id
1 'polypeptide(L)'
;LPLCLLATAPSVLGQNWTFLEGLIGRLQSAGLTSLTGIASQLNSSDQGRSLLATISNGGSYVLFAPNNAAFSNAPSNLTDDLTDLFAYHVVSGNFSGVNTKYPNVTLGRTFLNDSSLVHLEGNTSQVVAW
;
A
#
# COMPACT_ATOMS: atom_id res chain seq x y z
N LEU A 1 12.15 8.99 17.08
CA LEU A 1 10.72 8.90 17.45
C LEU A 1 9.92 8.74 16.17
N PRO A 2 9.12 7.67 15.99
CA PRO A 2 8.24 7.57 14.83
C PRO A 2 6.96 8.37 15.08
N LEU A 3 6.49 9.07 14.05
CA LEU A 3 5.35 9.99 14.09
C LEU A 3 4.12 9.25 13.55
N CYS A 4 3.18 8.84 14.42
CA CYS A 4 1.87 8.31 14.01
C CYS A 4 0.90 9.47 13.77
N LEU A 5 0.24 9.50 12.61
CA LEU A 5 -0.77 10.50 12.28
C LEU A 5 -2.12 9.82 12.07
N LEU A 6 -3.13 10.20 12.86
CA LEU A 6 -4.51 9.71 12.78
C LEU A 6 -5.36 10.77 12.08
N ALA A 7 -5.90 10.46 10.90
CA ALA A 7 -6.77 11.36 10.14
C ALA A 7 -8.20 10.81 10.10
N THR A 8 -9.16 11.62 10.53
CA THR A 8 -10.60 11.36 10.33
C THR A 8 -11.13 12.42 9.37
N ALA A 9 -11.72 12.01 8.24
CA ALA A 9 -12.32 12.91 7.26
C ALA A 9 -13.66 12.32 6.77
N PRO A 10 -14.73 13.13 6.62
CA PRO A 10 -16.05 12.68 6.20
C PRO A 10 -16.11 12.38 4.69
N SER A 11 -16.88 11.36 4.32
CA SER A 11 -16.89 10.73 2.99
C SER A 11 -17.91 11.30 2.02
N VAL A 12 -17.48 11.52 0.76
CA VAL A 12 -18.24 11.20 -0.48
C VAL A 12 -17.43 11.65 -1.70
N LEU A 13 -17.06 10.69 -2.55
CA LEU A 13 -16.49 10.78 -3.92
C LEU A 13 -15.23 11.64 -4.19
N GLY A 14 -15.05 12.79 -3.52
CA GLY A 14 -13.82 13.59 -3.55
C GLY A 14 -12.71 13.09 -2.61
N GLN A 15 -13.02 12.11 -1.74
CA GLN A 15 -12.06 11.51 -0.82
C GLN A 15 -10.93 10.80 -1.53
N ASN A 16 -11.20 10.08 -2.62
CA ASN A 16 -10.16 9.31 -3.30
C ASN A 16 -9.07 10.24 -3.88
N TRP A 17 -9.48 11.31 -4.57
CA TRP A 17 -8.55 12.32 -5.11
C TRP A 17 -7.82 13.10 -4.00
N THR A 18 -8.52 13.55 -2.96
CA THR A 18 -7.89 14.30 -1.86
C THR A 18 -7.00 13.42 -0.99
N PHE A 19 -7.36 12.15 -0.80
CA PHE A 19 -6.53 11.13 -0.16
C PHE A 19 -5.30 10.84 -0.98
N LEU A 20 -5.44 10.64 -2.30
CA LEU A 20 -4.33 10.39 -3.21
C LEU A 20 -3.35 11.57 -3.21
N GLU A 21 -3.85 12.81 -3.31
CA GLU A 21 -3.02 14.02 -3.21
C GLU A 21 -2.29 14.09 -1.84
N GLY A 22 -3.00 13.80 -0.75
CA GLY A 22 -2.40 13.74 0.58
C GLY A 22 -1.32 12.65 0.70
N LEU A 23 -1.58 11.46 0.15
CA LEU A 23 -0.64 10.35 0.11
C LEU A 23 0.59 10.71 -0.72
N ILE A 24 0.40 11.25 -1.93
CA ILE A 24 1.46 11.76 -2.81
C ILE A 24 2.32 12.80 -2.07
N GLY A 25 1.70 13.76 -1.39
CA GLY A 25 2.44 14.76 -0.61
C GLY A 25 3.28 14.14 0.53
N ARG A 26 2.78 13.09 1.19
CA ARG A 26 3.54 12.35 2.22
C ARG A 26 4.71 11.56 1.62
N LEU A 27 4.49 10.90 0.48
CA LEU A 27 5.53 10.15 -0.23
C LEU A 27 6.63 11.08 -0.74
N GLN A 28 6.27 12.24 -1.29
CA GLN A 28 7.21 13.28 -1.72
C GLN A 28 8.00 13.83 -0.54
N SER A 29 7.35 14.14 0.58
CA SER A 29 8.03 14.61 1.79
C SER A 29 8.97 13.55 2.39
N ALA A 30 8.71 12.27 2.15
CA ALA A 30 9.59 11.17 2.54
C ALA A 30 10.73 10.90 1.53
N GLY A 31 10.77 11.62 0.40
CA GLY A 31 11.79 11.44 -0.64
C GLY A 31 11.55 10.22 -1.55
N LEU A 32 10.36 9.63 -1.53
CA LEU A 32 10.00 8.41 -2.25
C LEU A 32 9.44 8.74 -3.63
N THR A 33 10.30 9.26 -4.50
CA THR A 33 9.92 9.76 -5.84
C THR A 33 9.42 8.65 -6.76
N SER A 34 10.05 7.48 -6.74
CA SER A 34 9.62 6.32 -7.56
C SER A 34 8.22 5.84 -7.18
N LEU A 35 7.94 5.68 -5.87
CA LEU A 35 6.62 5.27 -5.40
C LEU A 35 5.55 6.33 -5.65
N THR A 36 5.93 7.62 -5.59
CA THR A 36 5.03 8.73 -5.94
C THR A 36 4.55 8.63 -7.40
N GLY A 37 5.46 8.30 -8.31
CA GLY A 37 5.13 8.11 -9.74
C GLY A 37 4.18 6.94 -9.98
N ILE A 38 4.28 5.87 -9.19
CA ILE A 38 3.36 4.73 -9.25
C ILE A 38 2.00 5.12 -8.64
N ALA A 39 2.00 5.79 -7.48
CA ALA A 39 0.79 6.21 -6.80
C ALA A 39 -0.09 7.11 -7.70
N SER A 40 0.51 8.02 -8.48
CA SER A 40 -0.24 8.86 -9.41
C SER A 40 -0.91 8.09 -10.55
N GLN A 41 -0.37 6.92 -10.91
CA GLN A 41 -0.93 6.04 -11.95
C GLN A 41 -2.06 5.12 -11.44
N LEU A 42 -2.24 4.98 -10.13
CA LEU A 42 -3.32 4.17 -9.56
C LEU A 42 -4.72 4.66 -9.94
N ASN A 43 -4.86 5.96 -10.24
CA ASN A 43 -6.14 6.51 -10.69
C ASN A 43 -6.45 6.21 -12.17
N SER A 44 -5.50 5.63 -12.91
CA SER A 44 -5.66 5.27 -14.32
C SER A 44 -6.28 3.88 -14.54
N SER A 45 -6.35 3.03 -13.51
CA SER A 45 -6.98 1.70 -13.56
C SER A 45 -8.22 1.61 -12.66
N ASP A 46 -9.20 0.79 -13.04
CA ASP A 46 -10.40 0.57 -12.22
C ASP A 46 -10.05 -0.11 -10.88
N GLN A 47 -9.12 -1.05 -10.93
CA GLN A 47 -8.59 -1.76 -9.77
C GLN A 47 -7.88 -0.79 -8.81
N GLY A 48 -7.06 0.14 -9.32
CA GLY A 48 -6.37 1.12 -8.50
C GLY A 48 -7.33 2.13 -7.88
N ARG A 49 -8.37 2.56 -8.63
CA ARG A 49 -9.45 3.39 -8.09
C ARG A 49 -10.22 2.69 -6.96
N SER A 50 -10.51 1.39 -7.11
CA SER A 50 -11.15 0.57 -6.09
C SER A 50 -10.27 0.40 -4.84
N LEU A 51 -8.97 0.17 -5.04
CA LEU A 51 -8.00 0.08 -3.95
C LEU A 51 -7.92 1.40 -3.17
N LEU A 52 -7.77 2.53 -3.88
CA LEU A 52 -7.75 3.85 -3.26
C LEU A 52 -9.06 4.15 -2.49
N ALA A 53 -10.21 3.76 -3.03
CA ALA A 53 -11.50 3.87 -2.32
C ALA A 53 -11.52 3.02 -1.05
N THR A 54 -10.93 1.83 -1.09
CA THR A 54 -10.84 0.93 0.06
C THR A 54 -9.94 1.51 1.15
N ILE A 55 -8.76 2.00 0.80
CA ILE A 55 -7.79 2.51 1.78
C ILE A 55 -8.13 3.91 2.29
N SER A 56 -9.00 4.64 1.59
CA SER A 56 -9.52 5.95 2.01
C SER A 56 -10.80 5.86 2.86
N ASN A 57 -11.31 4.65 3.16
CA ASN A 57 -12.55 4.45 3.93
C ASN A 57 -12.46 4.76 5.43
N GLY A 58 -11.32 5.30 5.91
CA GLY A 58 -11.09 5.60 7.32
C GLY A 58 -10.58 4.41 8.15
N GLY A 59 -10.33 3.25 7.54
CA GLY A 59 -9.65 2.12 8.15
C GLY A 59 -8.17 2.41 8.47
N SER A 60 -7.58 1.60 9.35
CA SER A 60 -6.14 1.62 9.59
C SER A 60 -5.42 0.76 8.55
N TYR A 61 -4.45 1.36 7.86
CA TYR A 61 -3.63 0.68 6.85
C TYR A 61 -2.16 1.02 7.08
N VAL A 62 -1.30 0.07 6.75
CA VAL A 62 0.15 0.26 6.70
C VAL A 62 0.61 0.09 5.26
N LEU A 63 1.33 1.08 4.75
CA LEU A 63 2.00 1.03 3.46
C LEU A 63 3.49 0.74 3.68
N PHE A 64 3.94 -0.44 3.27
CA PHE A 64 5.35 -0.76 3.20
C PHE A 64 5.96 -0.09 1.98
N ALA A 65 6.39 1.15 2.13
CA ALA A 65 6.86 1.95 1.02
C ALA A 65 8.31 1.59 0.61
N PRO A 66 8.55 0.98 -0.58
CA PRO A 66 9.90 0.76 -1.07
C PRO A 66 10.63 2.09 -1.32
N ASN A 67 11.92 2.13 -0.98
CA ASN A 67 12.77 3.29 -1.26
C ASN A 67 13.26 3.30 -2.73
N ASN A 68 13.79 4.43 -3.19
CA ASN A 68 14.25 4.56 -4.58
C ASN A 68 15.37 3.56 -4.93
N ALA A 69 16.21 3.19 -3.95
CA ALA A 69 17.23 2.16 -4.14
C ALA A 69 16.62 0.77 -4.35
N ALA A 70 15.53 0.44 -3.66
CA ALA A 70 14.80 -0.80 -3.86
C ALA A 70 14.26 -0.87 -5.28
N PHE A 71 13.68 0.23 -5.80
CA PHE A 71 13.24 0.32 -7.19
C PHE A 71 14.38 0.19 -8.21
N SER A 72 15.56 0.76 -7.91
CA SER A 72 16.72 0.66 -8.80
C SER A 72 17.30 -0.75 -8.87
N ASN A 73 17.22 -1.52 -7.79
CA ASN A 73 17.71 -2.91 -7.72
C ASN A 73 16.64 -3.93 -8.14
N ALA A 74 15.47 -3.44 -8.46
CA ALA A 74 14.31 -4.24 -8.75
C ALA A 74 14.41 -4.78 -10.19
N PRO A 75 13.97 -6.02 -10.44
CA PRO A 75 14.09 -6.61 -11.77
C PRO A 75 13.17 -5.89 -12.77
N SER A 76 13.56 -5.87 -14.05
CA SER A 76 12.89 -5.06 -15.08
C SER A 76 11.45 -5.49 -15.41
N ASN A 77 10.98 -6.63 -14.88
CA ASN A 77 9.63 -7.17 -15.09
C ASN A 77 8.60 -6.68 -14.06
N LEU A 78 8.88 -5.58 -13.34
CA LEU A 78 7.95 -5.04 -12.33
C LEU A 78 6.77 -4.24 -12.89
N THR A 79 6.79 -3.95 -14.18
CA THR A 79 5.91 -2.94 -14.80
C THR A 79 4.60 -3.49 -15.34
N ASP A 80 4.38 -4.80 -15.34
CA ASP A 80 3.21 -5.38 -16.02
C ASP A 80 1.90 -4.98 -15.34
N ASP A 81 1.86 -4.90 -14.00
CA ASP A 81 0.71 -4.37 -13.26
C ASP A 81 1.12 -3.58 -12.02
N LEU A 82 1.23 -2.26 -12.18
CA LEU A 82 1.60 -1.35 -11.09
C LEU A 82 0.54 -1.30 -9.98
N THR A 83 -0.71 -1.64 -10.31
CA THR A 83 -1.79 -1.75 -9.32
C THR A 83 -1.52 -2.88 -8.34
N ASP A 84 -1.18 -4.06 -8.85
CA ASP A 84 -0.89 -5.25 -8.05
C ASP A 84 0.37 -5.08 -7.22
N LEU A 85 1.39 -4.45 -7.81
CA LEU A 85 2.58 -4.05 -7.08
C LEU A 85 2.21 -3.17 -5.88
N PHE A 86 1.39 -2.13 -6.07
CA PHE A 86 0.98 -1.29 -4.96
C PHE A 86 0.10 -2.03 -3.95
N ALA A 87 -0.83 -2.87 -4.41
CA ALA A 87 -1.71 -3.69 -3.58
C ALA A 87 -0.95 -4.64 -2.65
N TYR A 88 0.18 -5.18 -3.11
CA TYR A 88 1.07 -6.00 -2.28
C TYR A 88 1.69 -5.22 -1.12
N HIS A 89 1.98 -3.92 -1.31
CA HIS A 89 2.64 -3.10 -0.28
C HIS A 89 1.66 -2.52 0.74
N VAL A 90 0.35 -2.62 0.51
CA VAL A 90 -0.67 -2.15 1.46
C VAL A 90 -1.17 -3.30 2.29
N VAL A 91 -1.14 -3.15 3.61
CA VAL A 91 -1.62 -4.13 4.59
C VAL A 91 -2.70 -3.50 5.45
N SER A 92 -3.81 -4.23 5.67
CA SER A 92 -4.86 -3.80 6.59
C SER A 92 -4.47 -4.01 8.04
N GLY A 93 -4.64 -2.99 8.88
CA GLY A 93 -4.38 -3.04 10.31
C GLY A 93 -3.55 -1.86 10.81
N ASN A 94 -3.48 -1.72 12.13
CA ASN A 94 -2.55 -0.83 12.80
C ASN A 94 -1.52 -1.69 13.54
N PHE A 95 -0.26 -1.60 13.13
CA PHE A 95 0.84 -2.34 13.73
C PHE A 95 1.79 -1.42 14.50
N SER A 96 1.32 -0.26 14.96
CA SER A 96 2.12 0.59 15.83
C SER A 96 2.34 -0.08 17.19
N GLY A 97 3.61 -0.24 17.59
CA GLY A 97 3.99 -0.82 18.89
C GLY A 97 4.07 -2.35 18.93
N VAL A 98 3.94 -3.05 17.80
CA VAL A 98 4.19 -4.50 17.79
C VAL A 98 5.70 -4.79 17.91
N ASN A 99 6.04 -5.81 18.71
CA ASN A 99 7.41 -6.32 18.78
C ASN A 99 7.64 -7.31 17.63
N THR A 100 8.42 -6.90 16.64
CA THR A 100 8.81 -7.71 15.46
C THR A 100 10.14 -8.42 15.64
N LYS A 101 10.67 -8.43 16.87
CA LYS A 101 11.91 -9.15 17.18
C LYS A 101 11.60 -10.62 17.39
N TYR A 102 12.27 -11.47 16.62
CA TYR A 102 12.26 -12.92 16.79
C TYR A 102 12.37 -13.32 18.29
N PRO A 103 11.53 -14.25 18.79
CA PRO A 103 10.67 -15.19 18.04
C PRO A 103 9.29 -14.63 17.62
N ASN A 104 9.01 -13.36 17.88
CA ASN A 104 7.72 -12.77 17.54
C ASN A 104 7.67 -12.43 16.05
N VAL A 105 6.62 -12.88 15.36
CA VAL A 105 6.36 -12.57 13.95
C VAL A 105 4.94 -12.02 13.81
N THR A 106 4.77 -11.01 12.97
CA THR A 106 3.47 -10.45 12.63
C THR A 106 3.10 -10.88 11.22
N LEU A 107 1.87 -11.32 11.03
CA LEU A 107 1.32 -11.68 9.72
C LEU A 107 0.25 -10.67 9.35
N GLY A 108 0.41 -10.02 8.20
CA GLY A 108 -0.55 -9.06 7.67
C GLY A 108 -1.02 -9.49 6.30
N ARG A 109 -2.33 -9.38 6.06
CA ARG A 109 -2.92 -9.61 4.74
C ARG A 109 -2.79 -8.35 3.89
N THR A 110 -2.28 -8.51 2.68
CA THR A 110 -2.15 -7.44 1.69
C THR A 110 -3.44 -7.32 0.87
N PHE A 111 -3.51 -6.33 -0.01
CA PHE A 111 -4.62 -6.18 -0.96
C PHE A 111 -4.40 -6.93 -2.28
N LEU A 112 -3.24 -7.56 -2.48
CA LEU A 112 -2.98 -8.34 -3.68
C LEU A 112 -3.82 -9.63 -3.67
N ASN A 113 -4.70 -9.78 -4.65
CA ASN A 113 -5.60 -10.92 -4.79
C ASN A 113 -5.63 -11.52 -6.21
N ASP A 114 -4.69 -11.15 -7.08
CA ASP A 114 -4.57 -11.76 -8.39
C ASP A 114 -4.14 -13.24 -8.25
N SER A 115 -5.00 -14.16 -8.71
CA SER A 115 -4.75 -15.60 -8.75
C SER A 115 -3.53 -16.03 -9.59
N SER A 116 -3.03 -15.16 -10.48
CA SER A 116 -1.81 -15.42 -11.24
C SER A 116 -0.54 -15.25 -10.40
N LEU A 117 -0.62 -14.42 -9.35
CA LEU A 117 0.48 -14.08 -8.46
C LEU A 117 0.30 -14.72 -7.06
N VAL A 118 -0.94 -14.97 -6.66
CA VAL A 118 -1.30 -15.47 -5.33
C VAL A 118 -1.79 -16.91 -5.42
N HIS A 119 -1.05 -17.79 -4.74
CA HIS A 119 -1.30 -19.23 -4.73
C HIS A 119 -1.85 -19.72 -3.39
N LEU A 120 -2.54 -18.84 -2.66
CA LEU A 120 -3.17 -19.19 -1.40
C LEU A 120 -4.55 -19.79 -1.64
N GLU A 121 -4.82 -20.89 -0.96
CA GLU A 121 -6.12 -21.58 -1.04
C GLU A 121 -7.28 -20.66 -0.60
N GLY A 122 -8.48 -20.95 -1.11
CA GLY A 122 -9.69 -20.25 -0.73
C GLY A 122 -9.83 -18.83 -1.29
N ASN A 123 -9.14 -18.52 -2.41
CA ASN A 123 -9.20 -17.21 -3.09
C ASN A 123 -8.86 -16.06 -2.14
N THR A 124 -7.82 -16.26 -1.32
CA THR A 124 -7.40 -15.32 -0.29
C THR A 124 -6.28 -14.42 -0.79
N SER A 125 -6.25 -13.17 -0.32
CA SER A 125 -5.17 -12.23 -0.65
C SER A 125 -3.85 -12.66 -0.05
N GLN A 126 -2.76 -12.26 -0.71
CA GLN A 126 -1.39 -12.53 -0.28
C GLN A 126 -1.14 -12.05 1.16
N VAL A 127 -0.23 -12.73 1.86
CA VAL A 127 0.22 -12.34 3.20
C VAL A 127 1.69 -11.95 3.18
N VAL A 128 2.03 -10.99 4.04
CA VAL A 128 3.40 -10.59 4.34
C VAL A 128 3.67 -10.84 5.82
N ALA A 129 4.86 -11.39 6.10
CA ALA A 129 5.34 -11.67 7.45
C ALA A 129 6.51 -10.73 7.76
N TRP A 130 6.53 -10.13 8.96
CA TRP A 130 7.62 -9.27 9.42
C TRP A 130 7.79 -9.28 10.95
#